data_AF-A0A2M8HJB9-F1
#
_entry.id   AF-A0A2M8HJB9-F1
#
_cell.length_a   1.000
_cell.length_b   1.000
_cell.length_c   1.000
_cell.angle_alpha   90.00
_cell.angle_beta   90.00
_cell.angle_gamma   90.00
#
_symmetry.space_group_name_H-M   'P 1'
#
loop_
_entity.id
_entity.type
_entity.pdbx_description
1 polymer ?
#
loop_
_entity_poly.entity_id
_entity_poly.type
_entity_poly.pdbx_seq_one_letter_code
_entity_poly.pdbx_strand_id
1 'polypeptide(L)'
;MFIQLQTISIILSLGFSFAYCNPLEKKSENNSDLLFLAIASSASSSTTNTECPPKTLPSDVNLANEIVSAPGASSREFGDPSKAINGICGSGEFSGSLDIYELEATGIGASLILSWKNKRVMNSSGVDFIIFENAFRNQGATTYFVEPIVVDVSEDNVNYCGFTPSFGGGGTATQNREDWRNFAGLTPVLYNMNSNLIPVSNLFDNSIKQASGSTFFMGTSGGDGFDLDSTDFGSGCTVGQRNAIRTNGFVYIRMRSSQSQGFVAPLGVFRQSSDIDGVIAKSTTTR
;
A
#
# COMPACT_ATOMS: atom_id res chain seq x y z
N MET A 1 59.49 -70.91 -27.62
CA MET A 1 60.32 -71.84 -26.82
C MET A 1 61.01 -70.99 -25.75
N PHE A 2 60.75 -71.29 -24.47
CA PHE A 2 61.21 -70.63 -23.21
C PHE A 2 60.69 -69.19 -23.02
N ILE A 3 59.74 -68.87 -22.14
CA ILE A 3 59.55 -69.12 -20.68
C ILE A 3 60.74 -68.63 -19.84
N GLN A 4 60.53 -67.52 -19.13
CA GLN A 4 61.04 -67.38 -17.76
C GLN A 4 60.01 -66.63 -16.89
N LEU A 5 59.38 -67.39 -15.99
CA LEU A 5 58.74 -66.89 -14.78
C LEU A 5 59.83 -66.64 -13.72
N GLN A 6 59.72 -65.54 -12.96
CA GLN A 6 60.15 -65.52 -11.56
C GLN A 6 59.16 -64.69 -10.69
N THR A 7 58.36 -65.44 -9.93
CA THR A 7 58.04 -65.30 -8.49
C THR A 7 57.80 -63.92 -7.84
N ILE A 8 56.53 -63.67 -7.55
CA ILE A 8 55.87 -63.40 -6.24
C ILE A 8 56.67 -62.66 -5.16
N SER A 9 56.11 -61.53 -4.70
CA SER A 9 56.05 -61.22 -3.26
C SER A 9 54.80 -60.41 -2.93
N ILE A 10 54.04 -60.94 -1.96
CA ILE A 10 52.80 -60.40 -1.39
C ILE A 10 53.19 -59.40 -0.30
N ILE A 11 52.68 -58.17 -0.34
CA ILE A 11 52.55 -57.33 0.86
C ILE A 11 51.12 -56.79 0.91
N LEU A 12 50.42 -57.22 1.96
CA LEU A 12 49.11 -56.79 2.40
C LEU A 12 49.30 -55.52 3.26
N SER A 13 48.67 -54.40 2.92
CA SER A 13 48.50 -53.28 3.85
C SER A 13 47.18 -52.56 3.58
N LEU A 14 46.27 -52.70 4.55
CA LEU A 14 45.03 -51.93 4.66
C LEU A 14 45.31 -50.43 4.83
N GLY A 15 44.48 -49.58 4.24
CA GLY A 15 44.53 -48.15 4.47
C GLY A 15 43.39 -47.38 3.81
N PHE A 16 42.31 -47.21 4.57
CA PHE A 16 41.35 -46.09 4.62
C PHE A 16 40.97 -45.32 3.34
N SER A 17 39.67 -45.38 3.06
CA SER A 17 38.88 -44.48 2.21
C SER A 17 39.09 -43.00 2.55
N PHE A 18 39.30 -42.16 1.52
CA PHE A 18 38.64 -40.84 1.41
C PHE A 18 38.49 -40.50 -0.08
N ALA A 19 37.24 -40.32 -0.50
CA ALA A 19 36.89 -39.78 -1.81
C ALA A 19 37.29 -38.30 -1.85
N TYR A 20 38.24 -37.95 -2.72
CA TYR A 20 38.48 -36.58 -3.15
C TYR A 20 37.45 -36.22 -4.22
N CYS A 21 36.51 -35.35 -3.86
CA CYS A 21 35.69 -34.61 -4.81
C CYS A 21 36.22 -33.18 -4.84
N ASN A 22 36.77 -32.74 -5.97
CA ASN A 22 37.11 -31.33 -6.20
C ASN A 22 35.81 -30.54 -6.42
N PRO A 23 35.53 -29.47 -5.65
CA PRO A 23 34.56 -28.48 -6.06
C PRO A 23 35.20 -27.52 -7.06
N LEU A 24 34.56 -27.39 -8.21
CA LEU A 24 34.75 -26.32 -9.18
C LEU A 24 34.53 -24.96 -8.50
N GLU A 25 35.43 -24.01 -8.77
CA GLU A 25 35.32 -22.60 -8.39
C GLU A 25 33.97 -22.02 -8.85
N LYS A 26 33.14 -21.65 -7.88
CA LYS A 26 31.92 -20.88 -8.14
C LYS A 26 32.26 -19.39 -8.02
N LYS A 27 32.12 -18.71 -9.15
CA LYS A 27 32.19 -17.27 -9.35
C LYS A 27 31.30 -16.56 -8.32
N SER A 28 31.85 -15.55 -7.67
CA SER A 28 31.17 -14.62 -6.75
C SER A 28 29.97 -13.96 -7.44
N GLU A 29 28.77 -14.32 -7.01
CA GLU A 29 27.55 -13.54 -7.24
C GLU A 29 27.23 -12.81 -5.93
N ASN A 30 27.06 -11.49 -6.04
CA ASN A 30 26.83 -10.59 -4.92
C ASN A 30 25.49 -10.91 -4.24
N ASN A 31 25.54 -11.22 -2.96
CA ASN A 31 24.37 -11.41 -2.08
C ASN A 31 23.68 -10.07 -1.78
N SER A 32 22.96 -9.50 -2.74
CA SER A 32 22.07 -8.35 -2.52
C SER A 32 20.63 -8.77 -2.19
N ASP A 33 20.25 -10.02 -2.45
CA ASP A 33 18.83 -10.45 -2.37
C ASP A 33 18.45 -11.13 -1.05
N LEU A 34 19.34 -11.14 -0.05
CA LEU A 34 19.09 -11.76 1.27
C LEU A 34 19.08 -10.77 2.43
N LEU A 35 19.20 -9.46 2.16
CA LEU A 35 19.22 -8.43 3.19
C LEU A 35 17.83 -7.85 3.53
N PHE A 36 16.78 -8.25 2.80
CA PHE A 36 15.40 -7.80 3.06
C PHE A 36 14.59 -8.69 4.03
N LEU A 37 15.16 -9.80 4.51
CA LEU A 37 14.50 -10.72 5.45
C LEU A 37 14.98 -10.61 6.91
N ALA A 38 15.71 -9.57 7.28
CA ALA A 38 16.46 -9.52 8.54
C ALA A 38 16.10 -8.36 9.51
N ILE A 39 14.84 -7.92 9.57
CA ILE A 39 14.33 -7.12 10.71
C ILE A 39 12.94 -7.58 11.15
N ALA A 40 12.81 -8.86 11.51
CA ALA A 40 11.62 -9.39 12.19
C ALA A 40 11.99 -10.05 13.54
N SER A 41 13.05 -9.58 14.21
CA SER A 41 13.50 -10.20 15.45
C SER A 41 14.20 -9.22 16.40
N SER A 42 13.40 -8.46 17.16
CA SER A 42 13.71 -8.11 18.55
C SER A 42 12.60 -7.26 19.20
N ALA A 43 11.67 -7.92 19.90
CA ALA A 43 11.36 -7.69 21.32
C ALA A 43 10.13 -8.51 21.73
N SER A 44 10.38 -9.61 22.43
CA SER A 44 9.35 -10.29 23.21
C SER A 44 8.90 -9.38 24.36
N SER A 45 7.78 -8.70 24.18
CA SER A 45 6.89 -8.34 25.28
C SER A 45 5.67 -9.25 25.17
N SER A 46 5.28 -9.88 26.28
CA SER A 46 4.06 -10.67 26.38
C SER A 46 2.84 -9.75 26.24
N THR A 47 2.50 -9.42 25.01
CA THR A 47 1.18 -8.94 24.61
C THR A 47 0.62 -10.02 23.69
N THR A 48 -0.64 -10.38 23.88
CA THR A 48 -1.35 -11.28 22.97
C THR A 48 -1.02 -10.88 21.53
N ASN A 49 -0.38 -11.77 20.75
CA ASN A 49 -0.26 -11.62 19.28
C ASN A 49 -1.69 -11.61 18.73
N THR A 50 -2.32 -10.46 18.76
CA THR A 50 -3.60 -10.24 18.13
C THR A 50 -3.31 -9.91 16.67
N GLU A 51 -3.83 -10.76 15.80
CA GLU A 51 -3.75 -10.62 14.35
C GLU A 51 -4.38 -9.28 13.92
N CYS A 52 -3.77 -8.59 12.96
CA CYS A 52 -4.39 -7.47 12.28
C CYS A 52 -4.88 -7.95 10.91
N PRO A 53 -6.15 -7.70 10.54
CA PRO A 53 -7.14 -6.92 11.27
C PRO A 53 -7.73 -7.71 12.46
N PRO A 54 -8.24 -7.03 13.50
CA PRO A 54 -8.91 -7.72 14.59
C PRO A 54 -10.16 -8.45 14.08
N LYS A 55 -10.48 -9.61 14.67
CA LYS A 55 -11.67 -10.42 14.30
C LYS A 55 -12.99 -9.64 14.35
N THR A 56 -13.05 -8.62 15.21
CA THR A 56 -14.19 -7.71 15.32
C THR A 56 -13.66 -6.30 15.09
N LEU A 57 -14.15 -5.65 14.04
CA LEU A 57 -13.79 -4.27 13.74
C LEU A 57 -14.49 -3.29 14.69
N PRO A 58 -13.85 -2.16 15.04
CA PRO A 58 -14.49 -1.09 15.79
C PRO A 58 -15.75 -0.58 15.06
N SER A 59 -16.89 -0.55 15.74
CA SER A 59 -18.18 -0.19 15.14
C SER A 59 -18.36 1.32 14.94
N ASP A 60 -17.52 2.12 15.57
CA ASP A 60 -17.46 3.58 15.46
C ASP A 60 -16.66 4.06 14.24
N VAL A 61 -15.86 3.17 13.63
CA VAL A 61 -15.11 3.47 12.40
C VAL A 61 -16.00 3.22 11.18
N ASN A 62 -16.20 4.26 10.35
CA ASN A 62 -16.92 4.10 9.08
C ASN A 62 -15.98 3.60 7.98
N LEU A 63 -15.53 2.35 8.07
CA LEU A 63 -14.72 1.68 7.04
C LEU A 63 -15.57 1.41 5.79
N ALA A 64 -14.99 1.62 4.60
CA ALA A 64 -15.55 1.07 3.36
C ALA A 64 -15.60 -0.46 3.47
N ASN A 65 -16.74 -1.07 3.17
CA ASN A 65 -17.01 -2.46 3.54
C ASN A 65 -17.66 -3.28 2.41
N GLU A 66 -17.64 -2.75 1.20
CA GLU A 66 -18.15 -3.42 0.02
C GLU A 66 -17.22 -3.15 -1.17
N ILE A 67 -16.79 -4.23 -1.82
CA ILE A 67 -16.02 -4.19 -3.06
C ILE A 67 -17.02 -4.12 -4.21
N VAL A 68 -17.00 -3.02 -4.95
CA VAL A 68 -17.85 -2.80 -6.13
C VAL A 68 -17.15 -3.28 -7.39
N SER A 69 -15.83 -3.05 -7.48
CA SER A 69 -15.01 -3.54 -8.60
C SER A 69 -13.56 -3.67 -8.18
N ALA A 70 -12.97 -4.84 -8.47
CA ALA A 70 -11.56 -5.16 -8.27
C ALA A 70 -11.14 -6.15 -9.39
N PRO A 71 -10.91 -5.65 -10.62
CA PRO A 71 -10.81 -6.49 -11.82
C PRO A 71 -9.47 -7.22 -11.97
N GLY A 72 -8.45 -6.89 -11.17
CA GLY A 72 -7.14 -7.52 -11.24
C GLY A 72 -6.17 -6.98 -10.20
N ALA A 73 -5.07 -7.68 -10.00
CA ALA A 73 -3.98 -7.31 -9.10
C ALA A 73 -2.66 -7.69 -9.74
N SER A 74 -1.58 -6.96 -9.44
CA SER A 74 -0.24 -7.21 -9.98
C SER A 74 0.43 -8.46 -9.41
N SER A 75 -0.04 -8.99 -8.28
CA SER A 75 0.50 -10.21 -7.68
C SER A 75 -0.58 -11.15 -7.15
N ARG A 76 -0.20 -12.43 -6.99
CA ARG A 76 -1.04 -13.44 -6.34
C ARG A 76 -1.04 -13.31 -4.83
N GLU A 77 0.03 -12.76 -4.25
CA GLU A 77 0.22 -12.65 -2.80
C GLU A 77 -0.68 -11.55 -2.22
N PHE A 78 -0.78 -10.43 -2.93
CA PHE A 78 -1.56 -9.26 -2.52
C PHE A 78 -2.79 -9.03 -3.41
N GLY A 79 -3.28 -10.08 -4.07
CA GLY A 79 -4.37 -10.01 -5.03
C GLY A 79 -5.77 -10.24 -4.45
N ASP A 80 -5.90 -10.38 -3.13
CA ASP A 80 -7.20 -10.55 -2.46
C ASP A 80 -7.82 -9.17 -2.18
N PRO A 81 -8.89 -8.76 -2.88
CA PRO A 81 -9.49 -7.44 -2.68
C PRO A 81 -10.20 -7.30 -1.32
N SER A 82 -10.43 -8.40 -0.59
CA SER A 82 -10.97 -8.31 0.77
C SER A 82 -10.03 -7.56 1.71
N LYS A 83 -8.73 -7.52 1.39
CA LYS A 83 -7.71 -6.78 2.13
C LYS A 83 -7.86 -5.26 2.09
N ALA A 84 -8.64 -4.71 1.17
CA ALA A 84 -8.94 -3.27 1.14
C ALA A 84 -10.15 -2.87 2.01
N ILE A 85 -10.85 -3.85 2.60
CA ILE A 85 -12.11 -3.64 3.34
C ILE A 85 -12.18 -4.43 4.67
N ASN A 86 -11.12 -5.12 5.05
CA ASN A 86 -11.08 -6.01 6.22
C ASN A 86 -10.59 -5.31 7.50
N GLY A 87 -10.08 -4.08 7.42
CA GLY A 87 -9.58 -3.30 8.54
C GLY A 87 -8.52 -2.31 8.06
N ILE A 88 -7.82 -1.63 8.99
CA ILE A 88 -6.62 -0.85 8.68
C ILE A 88 -5.48 -1.42 9.52
N CYS A 89 -4.39 -1.82 8.86
CA CYS A 89 -3.31 -2.60 9.43
C CYS A 89 -1.93 -2.00 9.15
N GLY A 90 -1.77 -0.70 9.39
CA GLY A 90 -0.49 -0.02 9.20
C GLY A 90 0.67 -0.60 10.02
N SER A 91 1.87 -0.52 9.44
CA SER A 91 3.13 -0.92 10.10
C SER A 91 3.98 0.27 10.55
N GLY A 92 3.40 1.48 10.54
CA GLY A 92 4.03 2.70 11.00
C GLY A 92 4.84 3.42 9.92
N GLU A 93 5.72 4.33 10.33
CA GLU A 93 6.41 5.24 9.43
C GLU A 93 7.51 4.57 8.58
N PHE A 94 8.10 3.49 9.10
CA PHE A 94 9.34 2.91 8.57
C PHE A 94 9.18 1.55 7.89
N SER A 95 7.95 1.05 7.78
CA SER A 95 7.67 -0.24 7.15
C SER A 95 6.27 -0.23 6.54
N GLY A 96 6.14 -0.88 5.39
CA GLY A 96 4.83 -1.25 4.85
C GLY A 96 4.23 -2.46 5.56
N SER A 97 2.91 -2.50 5.64
CA SER A 97 2.10 -3.66 6.00
C SER A 97 2.06 -4.70 4.87
N LEU A 98 1.66 -5.93 5.22
CA LEU A 98 1.38 -7.01 4.28
C LEU A 98 -0.12 -7.30 4.14
N ASP A 99 -0.97 -6.63 4.93
CA ASP A 99 -2.43 -6.73 4.83
C ASP A 99 -2.94 -5.66 3.88
N ILE A 100 -2.71 -5.86 2.58
CA ILE A 100 -2.99 -4.88 1.54
C ILE A 100 -3.57 -5.56 0.29
N TYR A 101 -4.25 -4.78 -0.54
CA TYR A 101 -4.62 -5.13 -1.91
C TYR A 101 -3.81 -4.30 -2.91
N GLU A 102 -3.05 -4.99 -3.76
CA GLU A 102 -2.09 -4.39 -4.70
C GLU A 102 -2.75 -4.18 -6.08
N LEU A 103 -2.80 -2.94 -6.56
CA LEU A 103 -3.30 -2.61 -7.91
C LEU A 103 -2.25 -2.90 -8.98
N GLU A 104 -2.69 -3.22 -10.20
CA GLU A 104 -1.76 -3.15 -11.34
C GLU A 104 -1.29 -1.69 -11.56
N ALA A 105 -0.07 -1.50 -12.07
CA ALA A 105 0.42 -0.17 -12.44
C ALA A 105 -0.42 0.47 -13.57
N THR A 106 -0.83 -0.34 -14.53
CA THR A 106 -1.62 0.06 -15.70
C THR A 106 -2.61 -1.03 -16.09
N GLY A 107 -3.52 -0.76 -17.03
CA GLY A 107 -4.50 -1.75 -17.48
C GLY A 107 -5.76 -1.77 -16.61
N ILE A 108 -6.55 -2.83 -16.75
CA ILE A 108 -7.85 -2.93 -16.07
C ILE A 108 -7.69 -3.10 -14.55
N GLY A 109 -6.66 -3.82 -14.09
CA GLY A 109 -6.38 -4.05 -12.66
C GLY A 109 -5.81 -2.83 -11.95
N ALA A 110 -5.59 -1.72 -12.65
CA ALA A 110 -5.09 -0.47 -12.08
C ALA A 110 -6.19 0.39 -11.42
N SER A 111 -7.33 -0.22 -11.07
CA SER A 111 -8.49 0.45 -10.51
C SER A 111 -9.16 -0.40 -9.45
N LEU A 112 -9.58 0.24 -8.36
CA LEU A 112 -10.43 -0.33 -7.30
C LEU A 112 -11.62 0.60 -7.08
N ILE A 113 -12.81 0.03 -6.95
CA ILE A 113 -14.01 0.76 -6.55
C ILE A 113 -14.57 0.12 -5.27
N LEU A 114 -14.67 0.94 -4.23
CA LEU A 114 -15.26 0.56 -2.94
C LEU A 114 -16.53 1.38 -2.67
N SER A 115 -17.36 0.89 -1.76
CA SER A 115 -18.52 1.59 -1.22
C SER A 115 -18.70 1.33 0.28
N TRP A 116 -19.60 2.11 0.88
CA TRP A 116 -20.15 1.86 2.21
C TRP A 116 -21.53 1.25 2.04
N LYS A 117 -21.67 -0.04 2.34
CA LYS A 117 -22.90 -0.79 2.15
C LYS A 117 -24.09 -0.08 2.80
N ASN A 118 -25.13 0.18 1.98
CA ASN A 118 -26.37 0.89 2.37
C ASN A 118 -26.14 2.27 2.99
N LYS A 119 -24.99 2.88 2.76
CA LYS A 119 -24.60 4.16 3.33
C LYS A 119 -24.02 5.06 2.25
N ARG A 120 -23.88 6.32 2.60
CA ARG A 120 -23.16 7.33 1.82
C ARG A 120 -22.27 8.15 2.75
N VAL A 121 -21.14 8.61 2.23
CA VAL A 121 -20.20 9.49 2.91
C VAL A 121 -20.70 10.91 2.81
N MET A 122 -20.79 11.60 3.94
CA MET A 122 -21.32 12.96 4.00
C MET A 122 -20.19 13.99 3.97
N ASN A 123 -20.39 15.06 3.22
CA ASN A 123 -19.57 16.27 3.30
C ASN A 123 -19.72 16.90 4.69
N SER A 124 -18.61 17.30 5.27
CA SER A 124 -18.49 17.85 6.61
C SER A 124 -17.34 18.86 6.65
N SER A 125 -17.19 19.58 7.76
CA SER A 125 -16.06 20.50 7.89
C SER A 125 -14.73 19.74 7.88
N GLY A 126 -13.85 20.09 6.95
CA GLY A 126 -12.49 19.55 6.82
C GLY A 126 -12.46 18.22 6.08
N VAL A 127 -11.52 17.34 6.43
CA VAL A 127 -11.38 16.04 5.77
C VAL A 127 -12.63 15.18 5.99
N ASP A 128 -13.16 14.62 4.91
CA ASP A 128 -14.37 13.79 4.88
C ASP A 128 -14.05 12.30 4.82
N PHE A 129 -12.92 11.93 4.22
CA PHE A 129 -12.45 10.55 4.17
C PHE A 129 -10.93 10.48 4.06
N ILE A 130 -10.37 9.35 4.47
CA ILE A 130 -8.93 9.05 4.45
C ILE A 130 -8.73 7.76 3.66
N ILE A 131 -7.76 7.76 2.75
CA ILE A 131 -7.28 6.56 2.08
C ILE A 131 -5.95 6.15 2.73
N PHE A 132 -5.86 4.88 3.09
CA PHE A 132 -4.68 4.25 3.64
C PHE A 132 -4.05 3.39 2.55
N GLU A 133 -2.89 3.84 2.11
CA GLU A 133 -2.03 3.19 1.14
C GLU A 133 -0.65 3.08 1.79
N ASN A 134 0.08 2.03 1.45
CA ASN A 134 1.21 1.52 2.22
C ASN A 134 2.54 2.29 2.06
N ALA A 135 2.49 3.60 1.87
CA ALA A 135 3.69 4.42 1.80
C ALA A 135 4.56 4.26 3.06
N PHE A 136 5.88 4.38 2.92
CA PHE A 136 6.82 4.36 4.06
C PHE A 136 8.11 5.08 3.72
N ARG A 137 8.97 5.29 4.70
CA ARG A 137 10.33 5.81 4.47
C ARG A 137 11.38 4.98 5.19
N ASN A 138 12.60 5.01 4.68
CA ASN A 138 13.73 4.48 5.46
C ASN A 138 13.97 5.34 6.70
N GLN A 139 14.46 4.72 7.77
CA GLN A 139 14.84 5.43 8.98
C GLN A 139 15.92 6.49 8.65
N GLY A 140 15.67 7.73 9.07
CA GLY A 140 16.57 8.87 8.81
C GLY A 140 16.43 9.49 7.41
N ALA A 141 15.66 8.92 6.49
CA ALA A 141 15.35 9.55 5.21
C ALA A 141 14.29 10.66 5.37
N THR A 142 14.31 11.67 4.52
CA THR A 142 13.25 12.71 4.45
C THR A 142 12.31 12.48 3.27
N THR A 143 12.59 11.47 2.46
CA THR A 143 11.82 11.06 1.28
C THR A 143 11.08 9.76 1.56
N TYR A 144 10.03 9.50 0.77
CA TYR A 144 9.10 8.40 0.97
C TYR A 144 9.05 7.53 -0.29
N PHE A 145 8.89 6.22 -0.07
CA PHE A 145 8.38 5.31 -1.07
C PHE A 145 6.88 5.58 -1.16
N VAL A 146 6.46 6.17 -2.28
CA VAL A 146 5.08 6.61 -2.52
C VAL A 146 4.56 5.92 -3.76
N GLU A 147 3.31 5.48 -3.73
CA GLU A 147 2.65 4.85 -4.88
C GLU A 147 1.35 5.58 -5.17
N PRO A 148 1.44 6.76 -5.81
CA PRO A 148 0.36 7.73 -5.84
C PRO A 148 -0.89 7.20 -6.53
N ILE A 149 -2.05 7.46 -5.93
CA ILE A 149 -3.36 7.05 -6.38
C ILE A 149 -4.19 8.29 -6.76
N VAL A 150 -4.79 8.26 -7.96
CA VAL A 150 -5.82 9.22 -8.37
C VAL A 150 -7.17 8.82 -7.79
N VAL A 151 -7.85 9.77 -7.18
CA VAL A 151 -9.07 9.53 -6.39
C VAL A 151 -10.26 10.25 -7.01
N ASP A 152 -11.32 9.50 -7.26
CA ASP A 152 -12.62 10.04 -7.64
C ASP A 152 -13.74 9.48 -6.76
N VAL A 153 -14.83 10.23 -6.64
CA VAL A 153 -16.04 9.80 -5.92
C VAL A 153 -17.28 9.96 -6.78
N SER A 154 -18.32 9.17 -6.50
CA SER A 154 -19.56 9.13 -7.28
C SER A 154 -20.79 8.82 -6.42
N GLU A 155 -21.92 9.41 -6.79
CA GLU A 155 -23.25 9.05 -6.24
C GLU A 155 -23.85 7.80 -6.90
N ASP A 156 -23.52 7.52 -8.16
CA ASP A 156 -24.24 6.59 -9.03
C ASP A 156 -23.37 5.52 -9.70
N ASN A 157 -22.06 5.52 -9.43
CA ASN A 157 -21.07 4.62 -10.03
C ASN A 157 -20.91 4.79 -11.56
N VAL A 158 -21.37 5.91 -12.11
CA VAL A 158 -21.30 6.24 -13.54
C VAL A 158 -20.60 7.58 -13.72
N ASN A 159 -21.03 8.59 -12.98
CA ASN A 159 -20.51 9.94 -13.02
C ASN A 159 -19.58 10.17 -11.84
N TYR A 160 -18.30 10.42 -12.12
CA TYR A 160 -17.27 10.60 -11.10
C TYR A 160 -16.76 12.03 -11.07
N CYS A 161 -16.66 12.57 -9.86
CA CYS A 161 -15.95 13.81 -9.58
C CYS A 161 -14.63 13.48 -8.88
N GLY A 162 -13.53 13.97 -9.43
CA GLY A 162 -12.17 13.72 -8.92
C GLY A 162 -11.58 14.92 -8.18
N PHE A 163 -10.52 14.64 -7.43
CA PHE A 163 -9.57 15.63 -6.93
C PHE A 163 -8.49 15.85 -7.99
N THR A 164 -8.28 17.08 -8.43
CA THR A 164 -7.41 17.39 -9.58
C THR A 164 -5.94 17.01 -9.29
N PRO A 165 -5.43 15.87 -9.79
CA PRO A 165 -4.09 15.43 -9.46
C PRO A 165 -3.06 16.22 -10.25
N SER A 166 -1.91 16.54 -9.65
CA SER A 166 -0.82 17.18 -10.37
C SER A 166 0.55 16.77 -9.84
N PHE A 167 1.53 16.69 -10.74
CA PHE A 167 2.90 16.34 -10.41
C PHE A 167 3.86 17.49 -10.70
N GLY A 168 4.60 17.93 -9.69
CA GLY A 168 5.51 19.08 -9.73
C GLY A 168 6.98 18.75 -10.01
N GLY A 169 7.38 17.46 -10.03
CA GLY A 169 8.78 17.04 -10.08
C GLY A 169 9.49 17.15 -11.44
N GLY A 170 9.02 18.00 -12.35
CA GLY A 170 9.73 18.30 -13.60
C GLY A 170 9.80 17.14 -14.60
N GLY A 171 8.83 16.22 -14.58
CA GLY A 171 8.71 15.12 -15.54
C GLY A 171 9.58 13.89 -15.23
N THR A 172 10.35 13.92 -14.15
CA THR A 172 11.01 12.73 -13.57
C THR A 172 10.36 12.46 -12.22
N ALA A 173 10.00 11.21 -11.94
CA ALA A 173 9.41 10.86 -10.65
C ALA A 173 10.35 11.21 -9.49
N THR A 174 9.78 11.60 -8.36
CA THR A 174 10.52 11.91 -7.14
C THR A 174 9.95 11.14 -5.96
N GLN A 175 10.77 10.94 -4.94
CA GLN A 175 10.35 10.38 -3.64
C GLN A 175 9.92 11.48 -2.65
N ASN A 176 9.83 12.73 -3.11
CA ASN A 176 9.31 13.82 -2.31
C ASN A 176 7.79 13.87 -2.47
N ARG A 177 7.06 13.48 -1.43
CA ARG A 177 5.60 13.44 -1.43
C ARG A 177 4.92 14.79 -1.72
N GLU A 178 5.61 15.91 -1.50
CA GLU A 178 5.08 17.26 -1.84
C GLU A 178 5.00 17.52 -3.35
N ASP A 179 5.75 16.76 -4.15
CA ASP A 179 5.68 16.88 -5.61
C ASP A 179 4.42 16.23 -6.19
N TRP A 180 3.77 15.35 -5.42
CA TRP A 180 2.57 14.60 -5.80
C TRP A 180 1.33 15.23 -5.16
N ARG A 181 0.67 16.14 -5.85
CA ARG A 181 -0.44 16.92 -5.29
C ARG A 181 -1.79 16.28 -5.59
N ASN A 182 -2.67 16.25 -4.59
CA ASN A 182 -4.03 15.71 -4.72
C ASN A 182 -4.08 14.21 -5.05
N PHE A 183 -3.06 13.46 -4.64
CA PHE A 183 -3.03 12.00 -4.67
C PHE A 183 -3.25 11.43 -3.27
N ALA A 184 -3.66 10.16 -3.20
CA ALA A 184 -3.42 9.31 -2.04
C ALA A 184 -2.13 8.49 -2.24
N GLY A 185 -1.67 7.75 -1.24
CA GLY A 185 -0.44 6.95 -1.32
C GLY A 185 0.84 7.74 -1.09
N LEU A 186 0.75 8.78 -0.27
CA LEU A 186 1.82 9.73 0.01
C LEU A 186 2.30 9.68 1.46
N THR A 187 1.44 9.17 2.35
CA THR A 187 1.65 9.22 3.79
C THR A 187 1.60 7.81 4.38
N PRO A 188 2.58 7.44 5.24
CA PRO A 188 2.56 6.12 5.86
C PRO A 188 1.33 5.84 6.69
N VAL A 189 0.98 4.58 6.84
CA VAL A 189 -0.16 4.15 7.66
C VAL A 189 0.31 3.95 9.11
N LEU A 190 -0.07 4.89 9.98
CA LEU A 190 0.24 4.82 11.41
C LEU A 190 -0.87 4.12 12.19
N TYR A 191 -2.10 4.27 11.74
CA TYR A 191 -3.26 3.63 12.35
C TYR A 191 -3.17 2.11 12.16
N ASN A 192 -3.38 1.39 13.26
CA ASN A 192 -3.46 -0.06 13.23
C ASN A 192 -4.60 -0.44 14.17
N MET A 193 -5.65 -1.07 13.62
CA MET A 193 -6.86 -1.43 14.35
C MET A 193 -6.63 -2.47 15.46
N ASN A 194 -5.40 -2.92 15.63
CA ASN A 194 -5.02 -3.83 16.69
C ASN A 194 -3.95 -3.23 17.63
N SER A 195 -2.82 -2.78 17.09
CA SER A 195 -1.65 -2.36 17.88
C SER A 195 -1.56 -0.86 18.14
N ASN A 196 -2.29 -0.03 17.38
CA ASN A 196 -2.31 1.42 17.54
C ASN A 196 -3.74 1.97 17.36
N LEU A 197 -4.56 1.75 18.39
CA LEU A 197 -5.94 2.21 18.42
C LEU A 197 -6.01 3.73 18.61
N ILE A 198 -6.44 4.41 17.56
CA ILE A 198 -6.70 5.85 17.55
C ILE A 198 -8.22 6.08 17.60
N PRO A 199 -8.73 6.92 18.52
CA PRO A 199 -10.13 7.31 18.53
C PRO A 199 -10.55 7.94 17.21
N VAL A 200 -11.76 7.67 16.73
CA VAL A 200 -12.24 8.14 15.42
C VAL A 200 -12.12 9.65 15.25
N SER A 201 -12.39 10.45 16.30
CA SER A 201 -12.23 11.90 16.27
C SER A 201 -10.82 12.36 15.95
N ASN A 202 -9.82 11.57 16.31
CA ASN A 202 -8.39 11.89 16.16
C ASN A 202 -7.82 11.33 14.85
N LEU A 203 -8.51 10.39 14.19
CA LEU A 203 -8.10 9.92 12.86
C LEU A 203 -8.08 11.08 11.85
N PHE A 204 -9.06 11.99 11.96
CA PHE A 204 -9.25 13.12 11.06
C PHE A 204 -8.53 14.40 11.53
N ASP A 205 -7.48 14.26 12.34
CA ASP A 205 -6.59 15.37 12.67
C ASP A 205 -5.84 15.84 11.41
N ASN A 206 -6.33 16.95 10.87
CA ASN A 206 -5.86 17.56 9.63
C ASN A 206 -4.89 18.72 9.88
N SER A 207 -4.18 18.71 11.02
CA SER A 207 -3.18 19.73 11.38
C SER A 207 -2.04 19.87 10.37
N ILE A 208 -1.82 18.86 9.51
CA ILE A 208 -0.81 18.88 8.45
C ILE A 208 -1.52 18.85 7.09
N LYS A 209 -1.57 20.01 6.42
CA LYS A 209 -2.04 20.13 5.03
C LYS A 209 -0.85 20.09 4.07
N GLN A 210 -1.01 19.43 2.92
CA GLN A 210 -0.02 19.51 1.85
C GLN A 210 0.18 20.97 1.42
N ALA A 211 1.43 21.42 1.25
CA ALA A 211 1.72 22.84 1.06
C ALA A 211 1.15 23.40 -0.27
N SER A 212 1.12 22.56 -1.31
CA SER A 212 0.74 22.96 -2.68
C SER A 212 -0.47 22.22 -3.23
N GLY A 213 -1.26 21.58 -2.37
CA GLY A 213 -2.46 20.85 -2.77
C GLY A 213 -3.55 20.89 -1.70
N SER A 214 -4.59 20.11 -1.93
CA SER A 214 -5.74 19.96 -1.05
C SER A 214 -5.79 18.63 -0.31
N THR A 215 -4.92 17.67 -0.65
CA THR A 215 -4.68 16.51 0.20
C THR A 215 -4.14 16.96 1.55
N PHE A 216 -4.59 16.30 2.61
CA PHE A 216 -4.04 16.46 3.95
C PHE A 216 -3.25 15.21 4.33
N PHE A 217 -2.06 15.40 4.89
CA PHE A 217 -1.29 14.29 5.45
C PHE A 217 -1.77 14.07 6.88
N MET A 218 -2.48 12.98 7.15
CA MET A 218 -3.06 12.78 8.48
C MET A 218 -1.96 12.53 9.49
N GLY A 219 -1.70 13.51 10.35
CA GLY A 219 -0.56 13.46 11.28
C GLY A 219 -0.68 12.35 12.32
N THR A 220 -1.91 12.07 12.77
CA THR A 220 -2.18 11.09 13.82
C THR A 220 -2.39 9.67 13.25
N SER A 221 -3.27 9.51 12.26
CA SER A 221 -3.56 8.18 11.67
C SER A 221 -2.61 7.76 10.56
N GLY A 222 -1.87 8.69 9.97
CA GLY A 222 -1.28 8.44 8.67
C GLY A 222 -2.33 8.30 7.56
N GLY A 223 -1.89 7.97 6.35
CA GLY A 223 -2.74 8.02 5.15
C GLY A 223 -3.07 9.46 4.71
N ASP A 224 -3.87 9.55 3.66
CA ASP A 224 -4.12 10.80 2.94
C ASP A 224 -5.60 11.18 2.98
N GLY A 225 -5.87 12.37 3.53
CA GLY A 225 -7.21 12.91 3.75
C GLY A 225 -7.70 13.81 2.62
N PHE A 226 -8.98 13.70 2.31
CA PHE A 226 -9.67 14.43 1.25
C PHE A 226 -10.89 15.18 1.78
N ASP A 227 -11.03 16.44 1.36
CA ASP A 227 -12.08 17.38 1.77
C ASP A 227 -12.92 17.75 0.54
N LEU A 228 -14.22 17.40 0.53
CA LEU A 228 -15.12 17.65 -0.60
C LEU A 228 -15.38 19.14 -0.84
N ASP A 229 -15.18 20.00 0.16
CA ASP A 229 -15.26 21.46 0.04
C ASP A 229 -13.97 22.10 -0.51
N SER A 230 -12.91 21.31 -0.73
CA SER A 230 -11.70 21.75 -1.42
C SER A 230 -11.99 22.39 -2.78
N THR A 231 -11.18 23.40 -3.14
CA THR A 231 -11.16 24.01 -4.48
C THR A 231 -10.68 23.06 -5.58
N ASP A 232 -9.92 22.02 -5.24
CA ASP A 232 -9.38 21.05 -6.19
C ASP A 232 -10.35 19.90 -6.47
N PHE A 233 -11.47 19.82 -5.73
CA PHE A 233 -12.52 18.85 -5.93
C PHE A 233 -13.51 19.26 -7.04
N GLY A 234 -13.90 18.29 -7.86
CA GLY A 234 -14.89 18.45 -8.93
C GLY A 234 -14.33 18.37 -10.35
N SER A 235 -13.13 17.81 -10.51
CA SER A 235 -12.61 17.47 -11.84
C SER A 235 -13.39 16.31 -12.45
N GLY A 236 -13.48 16.25 -13.78
CA GLY A 236 -14.13 15.13 -14.48
C GLY A 236 -15.67 15.12 -14.45
N CYS A 237 -16.32 16.09 -13.80
CA CYS A 237 -17.77 16.17 -13.69
C CYS A 237 -18.32 17.59 -13.87
N THR A 238 -19.64 17.71 -13.98
CA THR A 238 -20.34 18.99 -14.07
C THR A 238 -20.45 19.67 -12.68
N VAL A 239 -20.64 20.99 -12.69
CA VAL A 239 -20.93 21.76 -11.47
C VAL A 239 -22.15 21.20 -10.71
N GLY A 240 -23.18 20.76 -11.44
CA GLY A 240 -24.37 20.14 -10.85
C GLY A 240 -24.04 18.86 -10.10
N GLN A 241 -23.27 17.96 -10.70
CA GLN A 241 -22.83 16.70 -10.08
C GLN A 241 -21.94 16.94 -8.86
N ARG A 242 -20.97 17.85 -8.96
CA ARG A 242 -20.12 18.23 -7.81
C ARG A 242 -20.96 18.76 -6.66
N ASN A 243 -21.90 19.66 -6.94
CA ASN A 243 -22.76 20.23 -5.91
C ASN A 243 -23.71 19.18 -5.30
N ALA A 244 -24.16 18.21 -6.10
CA ALA A 244 -24.97 17.08 -5.61
C ALA A 244 -24.15 16.22 -4.64
N ILE A 245 -22.90 15.86 -4.95
CA ILE A 245 -22.01 15.14 -4.02
C ILE A 245 -21.78 15.94 -2.73
N ARG A 246 -21.54 17.25 -2.80
CA ARG A 246 -21.37 18.08 -1.60
C ARG A 246 -22.62 18.17 -0.73
N THR A 247 -23.80 18.09 -1.34
CA THR A 247 -25.08 18.24 -0.64
C THR A 247 -25.57 16.91 -0.08
N ASN A 248 -25.52 15.88 -0.93
CA ASN A 248 -26.15 14.60 -0.69
C ASN A 248 -25.16 13.53 -0.23
N GLY A 249 -23.86 13.79 -0.30
CA GLY A 249 -22.81 12.79 -0.09
C GLY A 249 -22.55 11.92 -1.33
N PHE A 250 -21.53 11.06 -1.26
CA PHE A 250 -21.20 10.08 -2.31
C PHE A 250 -21.32 8.64 -1.78
N VAL A 251 -21.44 7.68 -2.69
CA VAL A 251 -21.60 6.25 -2.36
C VAL A 251 -20.36 5.44 -2.73
N TYR A 252 -19.73 5.81 -3.84
CA TYR A 252 -18.64 5.06 -4.46
C TYR A 252 -17.35 5.89 -4.42
N ILE A 253 -16.26 5.25 -4.05
CA ILE A 253 -14.91 5.78 -4.20
C ILE A 253 -14.15 4.94 -5.21
N ARG A 254 -13.51 5.59 -6.18
CA ARG A 254 -12.66 4.97 -7.18
C ARG A 254 -11.22 5.42 -6.98
N MET A 255 -10.35 4.45 -6.81
CA MET A 255 -8.91 4.61 -6.66
C MET A 255 -8.24 4.03 -7.90
N ARG A 256 -7.36 4.81 -8.53
CA ARG A 256 -6.65 4.41 -9.75
C ARG A 256 -5.16 4.65 -9.59
N SER A 257 -4.33 3.70 -10.02
CA SER A 257 -2.88 3.93 -10.05
C SER A 257 -2.57 5.17 -10.89
N SER A 258 -1.73 6.06 -10.40
CA SER A 258 -1.32 7.27 -11.12
C SER A 258 -0.71 6.96 -12.49
N GLN A 259 0.01 5.85 -12.63
CA GLN A 259 0.60 5.43 -13.91
C GLN A 259 -0.47 5.11 -14.97
N SER A 260 -1.59 4.51 -14.58
CA SER A 260 -2.75 4.30 -15.47
C SER A 260 -3.36 5.61 -15.99
N GLN A 261 -3.07 6.72 -15.31
CA GLN A 261 -3.52 8.07 -15.64
C GLN A 261 -2.45 8.89 -16.38
N GLY A 262 -1.34 8.25 -16.80
CA GLY A 262 -0.28 8.89 -17.57
C GLY A 262 0.74 9.66 -16.74
N PHE A 263 0.71 9.54 -15.41
CA PHE A 263 1.77 10.07 -14.56
C PHE A 263 3.01 9.18 -14.59
N VAL A 264 4.15 9.77 -14.25
CA VAL A 264 5.45 9.09 -14.20
C VAL A 264 5.44 7.97 -13.15
N ALA A 265 6.18 6.90 -13.41
CA ALA A 265 6.28 5.78 -12.50
C ALA A 265 7.09 6.17 -11.23
N PRO A 266 6.60 5.91 -10.01
CA PRO A 266 7.30 6.30 -8.78
C PRO A 266 8.67 5.64 -8.61
N LEU A 267 9.58 6.31 -7.90
CA LEU A 267 10.95 5.84 -7.71
C LEU A 267 11.11 4.96 -6.46
N GLY A 268 11.89 3.88 -6.62
CA GLY A 268 12.38 3.07 -5.52
C GLY A 268 11.32 2.20 -4.85
N VAL A 269 10.11 2.16 -5.39
CA VAL A 269 9.02 1.31 -4.91
C VAL A 269 9.12 -0.09 -5.50
N PHE A 270 8.75 -1.09 -4.70
CA PHE A 270 8.70 -2.48 -5.13
C PHE A 270 7.49 -2.66 -6.04
N ARG A 271 7.67 -3.28 -7.23
CA ARG A 271 6.61 -3.54 -8.24
C ARG A 271 5.90 -2.31 -8.84
N GLN A 272 6.04 -1.10 -8.28
CA GLN A 272 5.50 0.16 -8.79
C GLN A 272 3.96 0.11 -8.90
N SER A 273 3.30 -0.33 -7.85
CA SER A 273 1.90 -0.74 -7.77
C SER A 273 1.33 -0.29 -6.44
N SER A 274 0.22 0.45 -6.45
CA SER A 274 -0.34 0.98 -5.19
C SER A 274 -0.90 -0.13 -4.29
N ASP A 275 -0.58 -0.05 -3.00
CA ASP A 275 -0.86 -1.04 -1.97
C ASP A 275 -1.94 -0.54 -1.00
N ILE A 276 -3.21 -0.87 -1.24
CA ILE A 276 -4.34 -0.29 -0.51
C ILE A 276 -4.64 -1.14 0.74
N ASP A 277 -4.57 -0.51 1.91
CA ASP A 277 -4.94 -1.08 3.22
C ASP A 277 -6.43 -0.79 3.52
N GLY A 278 -6.93 0.40 3.16
CA GLY A 278 -8.38 0.65 3.19
C GLY A 278 -8.79 2.11 3.14
N VAL A 279 -10.08 2.37 3.38
CA VAL A 279 -10.66 3.72 3.33
C VAL A 279 -11.63 3.93 4.49
N ILE A 280 -11.48 5.04 5.21
CA ILE A 280 -12.38 5.42 6.31
C ILE A 280 -13.06 6.74 5.99
N ALA A 281 -14.38 6.80 6.20
CA ALA A 281 -15.16 8.03 6.16
C ALA A 281 -15.31 8.66 7.55
N LYS A 282 -15.32 9.99 7.61
CA LYS A 282 -15.56 10.74 8.85
C LYS A 282 -17.00 10.61 9.30
N SER A 283 -17.94 10.73 8.37
CA SER A 283 -19.37 10.63 8.62
C SER A 283 -20.07 9.88 7.51
N THR A 284 -21.04 9.06 7.91
CA THR A 284 -21.93 8.35 6.98
C THR A 284 -23.37 8.49 7.40
N THR A 285 -24.29 8.43 6.43
CA THR A 285 -25.73 8.29 6.68
C THR A 285 -26.30 7.14 5.87
N THR A 286 -27.43 6.60 6.32
CA THR A 286 -28.14 5.54 5.61
C THR A 286 -28.66 6.05 4.26
N ARG A 287 -28.58 5.20 3.24
CA ARG A 287 -29.10 5.45 1.89
C ARG A 287 -30.62 5.38 1.83
#